data_AF-A0A920PVP5-F1
#
_entry.id   AF-A0A920PVP5-F1
#
_cell.length_a   1.000
_cell.length_b   1.000
_cell.length_c   1.000
_cell.angle_alpha   90.00
_cell.angle_beta   90.00
_cell.angle_gamma   90.00
#
_symmetry.space_group_name_H-M   'P 1'
#
loop_
_entity.id
_entity.type
_entity.pdbx_description
1 polymer ?
#
loop_
_entity_poly.entity_id
_entity_poly.type
_entity_poly.pdbx_seq_one_letter_code
_entity_poly.pdbx_strand_id
1 'polypeptide(L)'
;MNPDTGALESVGAVEVSGGPAPRALNPKPNTTLYVGRRDGLKLTSYDIDQRTGDRVETGSVGLGGEPCYLLPIIRSVCAFGLLSGGHFAVHPIKESGRSAEQPLSG
;
A
#
# COMPACT_ATOMS: atom_id res chain seq x y z
N MET A 1 18.71 -8.67 -4.38
CA MET A 1 19.51 -7.89 -5.35
C MET A 1 20.96 -8.20 -5.08
N ASN A 2 21.71 -8.56 -6.11
CA ASN A 2 23.16 -8.67 -6.01
C ASN A 2 23.75 -7.24 -6.05
N PRO A 3 24.47 -6.80 -4.99
CA PRO A 3 24.94 -5.42 -4.88
C PRO A 3 26.04 -5.07 -5.89
N ASP A 4 26.80 -6.06 -6.36
CA ASP A 4 27.95 -5.85 -7.25
C ASP A 4 27.53 -5.81 -8.72
N THR A 5 26.49 -6.58 -9.08
CA THR A 5 26.02 -6.71 -10.47
C THR A 5 24.70 -5.99 -10.74
N GLY A 6 23.98 -5.60 -9.69
CA GLY A 6 22.63 -5.06 -9.79
C GLY A 6 21.57 -6.10 -10.17
N ALA A 7 21.92 -7.38 -10.31
CA ALA A 7 20.99 -8.42 -10.70
C ALA A 7 19.86 -8.61 -9.67
N LEU A 8 18.64 -8.74 -10.17
CA LEU A 8 17.46 -9.06 -9.37
C LEU A 8 17.06 -10.51 -9.63
N GLU A 9 16.89 -11.27 -8.56
CA GLU A 9 16.35 -12.62 -8.61
C GLU A 9 14.97 -12.62 -7.97
N SER A 10 14.03 -13.36 -8.59
CA SER A 10 12.72 -13.59 -8.00
C SER A 10 12.86 -14.58 -6.85
N VAL A 11 12.52 -14.16 -5.64
CA VAL A 11 12.62 -14.98 -4.42
C VAL A 11 11.27 -15.58 -4.00
N GLY A 12 10.18 -15.18 -4.66
CA GLY A 12 8.84 -15.67 -4.35
C GLY A 12 7.73 -14.77 -4.90
N ALA A 13 6.50 -15.27 -4.81
CA ALA A 13 5.29 -14.56 -5.18
C ALA A 13 4.22 -14.74 -4.08
N VAL A 14 3.43 -13.70 -3.84
CA VAL A 14 2.27 -13.75 -2.95
C VAL A 14 1.08 -13.28 -3.75
N GLU A 15 0.06 -14.11 -3.84
CA GLU A 15 -1.20 -13.78 -4.50
C GLU A 15 -1.90 -12.64 -3.74
N VAL A 16 -2.27 -11.61 -4.49
CA VAL A 16 -3.11 -10.52 -4.00
C VAL A 16 -4.27 -10.41 -4.96
N SER A 17 -5.46 -10.77 -4.52
CA SER A 17 -6.66 -10.73 -5.36
C SER A 17 -7.07 -9.29 -5.70
N GLY A 18 -7.85 -9.09 -6.74
CA GLY A 18 -8.49 -7.79 -7.02
C GLY A 18 -7.62 -6.77 -7.75
N GLY A 19 -6.69 -7.22 -8.60
CA GLY A 19 -5.88 -6.36 -9.47
C GLY A 19 -4.95 -5.42 -8.70
N PRO A 20 -3.85 -5.91 -8.08
CA PRO A 20 -2.90 -5.07 -7.38
C PRO A 20 -2.22 -4.10 -8.36
N ALA A 21 -2.25 -2.80 -8.04
CA ALA A 21 -1.72 -1.76 -8.91
C ALA A 21 -0.62 -0.93 -8.23
N PRO A 22 -0.89 0.18 -7.51
CA PRO A 22 0.16 0.87 -6.79
C PRO A 22 0.49 0.10 -5.51
N ARG A 23 1.78 0.10 -5.14
CA ARG A 23 2.30 -0.54 -3.92
C ARG A 23 3.29 0.40 -3.23
N ALA A 24 3.26 0.43 -1.91
CA ALA A 24 4.16 1.26 -1.10
C ALA A 24 4.45 0.62 0.26
N LEU A 25 5.64 0.83 0.82
CA LEU A 25 6.01 0.43 2.17
C LEU A 25 5.93 1.63 3.13
N ASN A 26 5.60 1.41 4.40
CA ASN A 26 5.77 2.46 5.40
C ASN A 26 7.27 2.87 5.48
N PRO A 27 7.61 4.16 5.66
CA PRO A 27 8.98 4.63 5.47
C PRO A 27 10.00 4.14 6.51
N LYS A 28 9.53 3.85 7.74
CA LYS A 28 10.24 3.18 8.84
C LYS A 28 9.19 2.60 9.81
N PRO A 29 9.31 1.34 10.29
CA PRO A 29 10.38 0.38 10.05
C PRO A 29 10.20 -0.53 8.80
N ASN A 30 9.45 -0.14 7.76
CA ASN A 30 9.24 -0.94 6.53
C ASN A 30 8.52 -2.28 6.74
N THR A 31 7.73 -2.38 7.80
CA THR A 31 7.00 -3.60 8.20
C THR A 31 5.61 -3.73 7.58
N THR A 32 5.09 -2.68 6.96
CA THR A 32 3.72 -2.65 6.44
C THR A 32 3.73 -2.28 4.96
N LEU A 33 3.10 -3.12 4.15
CA LEU A 33 2.86 -2.93 2.73
C LEU A 33 1.43 -2.45 2.50
N TYR A 34 1.28 -1.37 1.74
CA TYR A 34 0.02 -0.87 1.24
C TYR A 34 -0.15 -1.25 -0.23
N VAL A 35 -1.31 -1.80 -0.59
CA VAL A 35 -1.64 -2.21 -1.96
C VAL A 35 -2.98 -1.61 -2.36
N GLY A 36 -2.99 -0.85 -3.46
CA GLY A 36 -4.21 -0.46 -4.14
C GLY A 36 -4.74 -1.61 -5.00
N ARG A 37 -6.02 -1.92 -4.87
CA ARG A 37 -6.73 -3.02 -5.55
C ARG A 37 -7.81 -2.44 -6.45
N ARG A 38 -7.66 -2.58 -7.77
CA ARG A 38 -8.56 -1.95 -8.76
C ARG A 38 -9.96 -2.56 -8.74
N ASP A 39 -10.06 -3.88 -8.69
CA ASP A 39 -11.35 -4.58 -8.88
C ASP A 39 -12.35 -4.29 -7.75
N GLY A 40 -11.85 -3.83 -6.58
CA GLY A 40 -12.68 -3.47 -5.44
C GLY A 40 -12.60 -2.00 -5.03
N LEU A 41 -11.83 -1.18 -5.73
CA LEU A 41 -11.49 0.18 -5.34
C LEU A 41 -11.05 0.23 -3.87
N LYS A 42 -10.04 -0.56 -3.49
CA LYS A 42 -9.60 -0.67 -2.08
C LYS A 42 -8.13 -0.32 -1.90
N LEU A 43 -7.81 0.24 -0.75
CA LEU A 43 -6.47 0.19 -0.18
C LEU A 43 -6.45 -0.91 0.87
N THR A 44 -5.55 -1.88 0.72
CA THR A 44 -5.34 -2.95 1.69
C THR A 44 -3.94 -2.83 2.31
N SER A 45 -3.87 -2.96 3.62
CA SER A 45 -2.62 -3.06 4.39
C SER A 45 -2.26 -4.51 4.68
N TYR A 46 -0.97 -4.81 4.61
CA TYR A 46 -0.39 -6.10 4.97
C TYR A 46 0.80 -5.90 5.89
N ASP A 47 0.86 -6.64 6.99
CA ASP A 47 2.08 -6.76 7.79
C ASP A 47 3.02 -7.77 7.13
N ILE A 48 4.31 -7.46 7.15
CA ILE A 48 5.38 -8.29 6.57
C ILE A 48 6.19 -8.90 7.70
N ASP A 49 6.22 -10.23 7.76
CA ASP A 49 7.23 -10.95 8.55
C ASP A 49 8.60 -10.69 7.90
N GLN A 50 9.47 -9.95 8.59
CA GLN A 50 10.78 -9.57 8.06
C GLN A 50 11.77 -10.74 7.95
N ARG A 51 11.48 -11.87 8.61
CA ARG A 51 12.30 -13.08 8.58
C ARG A 51 11.93 -13.98 7.41
N THR A 52 10.64 -14.12 7.10
CA THR A 52 10.16 -15.03 6.05
C THR A 52 9.71 -14.34 4.77
N GLY A 53 9.35 -13.06 4.85
CA GLY A 53 8.72 -12.32 3.77
C GLY A 53 7.21 -12.58 3.64
N ASP A 54 6.63 -13.37 4.54
CA ASP A 54 5.20 -13.65 4.56
C ASP A 54 4.39 -12.38 4.83
N ARG A 55 3.14 -12.37 4.33
CA ARG A 55 2.25 -11.21 4.39
C ARG A 55 0.92 -11.58 5.01
N VAL A 56 0.50 -10.83 6.02
CA VAL A 56 -0.81 -10.97 6.67
C VAL A 56 -1.63 -9.72 6.41
N GLU A 57 -2.82 -9.86 5.80
CA GLU A 57 -3.74 -8.73 5.63
C GLU A 57 -4.19 -8.21 7.00
N THR A 58 -4.01 -6.90 7.24
CA THR A 58 -4.38 -6.25 8.51
C THR A 58 -5.63 -5.40 8.42
N GLY A 59 -6.04 -5.03 7.21
CA GLY A 59 -7.28 -4.33 6.95
C GLY A 59 -7.37 -3.71 5.56
N SER A 60 -8.57 -3.30 5.20
CA SER A 60 -8.88 -2.67 3.91
C SER A 60 -9.81 -1.47 4.10
N VAL A 61 -9.60 -0.41 3.33
CA VAL A 61 -10.50 0.76 3.24
C VAL A 61 -10.96 0.97 1.80
N GLY A 62 -12.22 1.37 1.62
CA GLY A 62 -12.79 1.70 0.32
C GLY A 62 -12.24 3.04 -0.20
N LEU A 63 -12.04 3.10 -1.50
CA LEU A 63 -11.59 4.29 -2.23
C LEU A 63 -12.75 4.77 -3.12
N GLY A 64 -12.80 6.08 -3.36
CA GLY A 64 -13.78 6.67 -4.28
C GLY A 64 -13.49 6.46 -5.76
N GLY A 65 -12.42 5.74 -6.12
CA GLY A 65 -12.03 5.47 -7.50
C GLY A 65 -10.79 4.58 -7.61
N GLU A 66 -10.33 4.36 -8.85
CA GLU A 66 -9.22 3.45 -9.16
C GLU A 66 -7.88 3.93 -8.59
N PRO A 67 -7.18 3.12 -7.79
CA PRO A 67 -5.88 3.51 -7.25
C PRO A 67 -4.80 3.46 -8.34
N CYS A 68 -4.19 4.60 -8.65
CA CYS A 68 -3.11 4.69 -9.65
C CYS A 68 -1.73 5.03 -9.05
N TYR A 69 -1.70 5.67 -7.88
CA TYR A 69 -0.46 6.09 -7.22
C TYR A 69 -0.57 6.00 -5.69
N LEU A 70 0.54 5.73 -5.02
CA LEU A 70 0.64 5.65 -3.55
C LEU A 70 1.93 6.33 -3.10
N LEU A 71 1.80 7.32 -2.21
CA LEU A 71 2.93 7.91 -1.50
C LEU A 71 2.79 7.71 0.01
N PRO A 72 3.67 6.94 0.65
CA PRO A 72 3.73 6.85 2.11
C PRO A 72 4.50 8.06 2.66
N ILE A 73 3.86 8.91 3.48
CA ILE A 73 4.56 9.97 4.21
C ILE A 73 4.84 9.55 5.66
N ILE A 74 5.97 10.05 6.22
CA ILE A 74 6.40 9.80 7.59
C ILE A 74 5.30 10.31 8.53
N ARG A 75 4.82 9.46 9.46
CA ARG A 75 3.61 9.69 10.28
C ARG A 75 2.31 9.70 9.49
N SER A 76 2.09 8.61 8.76
CA SER A 76 0.74 8.05 8.66
C SER A 76 -0.17 8.56 7.55
N VAL A 77 0.30 8.82 6.34
CA VAL A 77 -0.66 9.04 5.24
C VAL A 77 -0.23 8.34 3.96
N CYS A 78 -1.19 7.70 3.29
CA CYS A 78 -1.12 7.34 1.87
C CYS A 78 -1.92 8.35 1.05
N ALA A 79 -1.27 9.00 0.08
CA ALA A 79 -1.94 9.83 -0.92
C ALA A 79 -2.28 8.99 -2.16
N PHE A 80 -3.52 9.10 -2.65
CA PHE A 80 -4.02 8.44 -3.87
C PHE A 80 -4.18 9.44 -5.01
N GLY A 81 -3.88 9.01 -6.24
CA GLY A 81 -4.29 9.69 -7.47
C GLY A 81 -5.24 8.79 -8.26
N LEU A 82 -6.36 9.37 -8.72
CA LEU A 82 -7.37 8.73 -9.59
C LEU A 82 -7.19 9.21 -11.04
N LEU A 83 -7.12 8.31 -12.03
CA LEU A 83 -6.85 8.69 -13.43
C LEU A 83 -8.01 9.40 -14.16
N SER A 84 -9.13 9.70 -13.51
CA SER A 84 -10.17 10.53 -14.12
C SER A 84 -10.97 11.26 -13.04
N GLY A 85 -10.62 12.52 -12.77
CA GLY A 85 -11.38 13.39 -11.87
C GLY A 85 -10.55 14.32 -10.97
N GLY A 86 -9.23 14.15 -10.87
CA GLY A 86 -8.36 15.08 -10.13
C GLY A 86 -8.53 15.08 -8.61
N HIS A 87 -9.13 14.04 -8.02
CA HIS A 87 -9.29 13.94 -6.57
C HIS A 87 -8.04 13.34 -5.92
N PHE A 88 -7.54 14.02 -4.90
CA PHE A 88 -6.52 13.51 -3.98
C PHE A 88 -7.17 13.24 -2.63
N ALA A 89 -6.99 12.03 -2.11
CA ALA A 89 -7.46 11.67 -0.77
C ALA A 89 -6.26 11.31 0.10
N VAL A 90 -6.28 11.82 1.33
CA VAL A 90 -5.27 11.59 2.36
C VAL A 90 -5.90 10.71 3.43
N HIS A 91 -5.48 9.45 3.50
CA HIS A 91 -5.96 8.51 4.53
C HIS A 91 -4.96 8.44 5.68
N PRO A 92 -5.37 8.79 6.92
CA PRO A 92 -4.51 8.58 8.07
C PRO A 92 -4.27 7.08 8.31
N ILE A 93 -3.05 6.72 8.67
CA ILE A 93 -2.64 5.39 9.13
C ILE A 93 -2.59 5.45 10.65
N LYS A 94 -3.38 4.64 11.34
CA LYS A 94 -3.31 4.53 12.80
C LYS A 94 -1.90 4.07 13.20
N GLU A 95 -1.48 4.37 14.43
CA GLU A 95 -0.15 4.05 14.98
C GLU A 95 0.25 2.56 14.80
N SER A 96 -0.72 1.66 14.63
CA SER A 96 -0.57 0.25 14.31
C SER A 96 -0.38 -0.11 12.83
N GLY A 97 -0.21 0.85 11.91
CA GLY A 97 -0.09 0.57 10.47
C GLY A 97 -1.41 0.32 9.74
N ARG A 98 -2.54 0.45 10.44
CA ARG A 98 -3.89 0.23 9.88
C ARG A 98 -4.43 1.48 9.21
N SER A 99 -4.98 1.36 8.01
CA SER A 99 -5.68 2.46 7.32
C SER A 99 -6.90 2.92 8.13
N ALA A 100 -7.10 4.23 8.28
CA ALA A 100 -8.31 4.81 8.86
C ALA A 100 -9.44 4.85 7.82
N GLU A 101 -10.68 4.75 8.32
CA GLU A 101 -11.90 4.61 7.51
C GLU A 101 -12.30 5.87 6.72
N GLN A 102 -11.88 7.06 7.16
CA GLN A 102 -12.28 8.32 6.55
C GLN A 102 -11.07 9.10 6.03
N PRO A 103 -11.10 9.57 4.77
CA PRO A 103 -10.10 10.49 4.27
C PRO A 103 -10.25 11.86 4.94
N LEU A 104 -9.12 12.55 5.16
CA LEU A 104 -9.13 13.97 5.46
C LEU A 104 -9.39 14.72 4.15
N SER A 105 -10.54 15.40 4.05
CA SER A 105 -10.83 16.30 2.94
C SER A 105 -10.11 17.62 3.17
N GLY A 106 -9.31 18.05 2.18
CA GLY A 106 -8.78 19.41 2.07
C GLY A 106 -9.56 20.21 1.03
#